data_AF-G1KDX5-F1
#
_entry.id   AF-G1KDX5-F1
#
_cell.length_a   1.000
_cell.length_b   1.000
_cell.length_c   1.000
_cell.angle_alpha   90.00
_cell.angle_beta   90.00
_cell.angle_gamma   90.00
#
_symmetry.space_group_name_H-M   'P 1'
#
loop_
_entity.id
_entity.type
_entity.pdbx_description
1 polymer ?
#
loop_
_entity_poly.entity_id
_entity_poly.type
_entity_poly.pdbx_seq_one_letter_code
_entity_poly.pdbx_strand_id
1 'polypeptide(L)'
;MDASRWKSQKGGINIPSDQPITKLKDLEDVVVPTIEIKVDPSGKYENLVTIRSFKTQFHLAGGLNLPKIIDCVGSDGIERRQLVKGRDDLRQDAVMQQVFQMCNTLLQENTETRKRKLTIRRYKVVPLSQRSGVLEWCSGTIPLGDFLVNTDRSAHKRYRPKDYSNLDCQSKMVQAQKKSFEEKYAIFIDVCQKFQPVFRYFCMEKFLDPAVWFEKRLAYTRSVATSSIVGYILGLGDRHVQNILLDEQSAELVHIDLGVAFEQGKILPTPETVPFRLTRDIVDGMGITGVEGVFRRCCEKTMAVMRNSQEALLTIVEVLLYDPLFDWTMNPLKALYLQQRPEDEADVGSSLNAADQSCSKKANGDNQTFNKVAERVLMRLQEKLKGVEEGTVLSVGGQVNLLIQQAMDPKNLSRLFPGWKAWV
;
A
#
# COMPACT_ATOMS: atom_id res chain seq x y z
N MET A 1 18.25 17.38 8.40
CA MET A 1 17.98 17.47 9.84
C MET A 1 17.80 16.07 10.43
N ASP A 2 18.52 15.75 11.51
CA ASP A 2 18.23 14.55 12.30
C ASP A 2 17.03 14.81 13.21
N ALA A 3 15.96 14.02 13.03
CA ALA A 3 14.71 14.15 13.78
C ALA A 3 14.60 13.14 14.93
N SER A 4 15.65 12.35 15.19
CA SER A 4 15.72 11.36 16.28
C SER A 4 15.32 11.93 17.64
N ARG A 5 15.71 13.18 17.92
CA ARG A 5 15.41 13.91 19.17
C ARG A 5 13.91 14.14 19.40
N TRP A 6 13.10 14.16 18.35
CA TRP A 6 11.66 14.38 18.43
C TRP A 6 10.85 13.09 18.22
N LYS A 7 11.50 11.91 18.20
CA LYS A 7 10.84 10.61 17.96
C LYS A 7 9.64 10.36 18.89
N SER A 8 9.65 10.87 20.11
CA SER A 8 8.57 10.72 21.10
C SER A 8 7.50 11.82 21.04
N GLN A 9 7.71 12.91 20.30
CA GLN A 9 6.75 14.00 20.21
C GLN A 9 5.65 13.68 19.19
N LYS A 10 4.39 13.78 19.64
CA LYS A 10 3.20 13.52 18.82
C LYS A 10 2.53 14.79 18.27
N GLY A 11 3.00 15.97 18.68
CA GLY A 11 2.48 17.27 18.25
C GLY A 11 3.25 17.89 17.09
N GLY A 12 2.80 19.06 16.62
CA GLY A 12 3.53 19.86 15.64
C GLY A 12 4.86 20.34 16.21
N ILE A 13 5.95 20.04 15.50
CA ILE A 13 7.32 20.40 15.89
C ILE A 13 7.69 21.63 15.08
N ASN A 14 8.11 22.69 15.77
CA ASN A 14 8.60 23.89 15.09
C ASN A 14 9.89 23.57 14.33
N ILE A 15 9.93 23.95 13.06
CA ILE A 15 11.14 23.88 12.23
C ILE A 15 12.14 24.91 12.77
N PRO A 16 13.33 24.49 13.18
CA PRO A 16 14.39 25.39 13.62
C PRO A 16 14.77 26.41 12.54
N SER A 17 15.03 27.64 12.99
CA SER A 17 15.30 28.80 12.13
C SER A 17 16.59 28.69 11.32
N ASP A 18 17.48 27.77 11.67
CA ASP A 18 18.72 27.49 10.95
C ASP A 18 18.49 26.68 9.66
N GLN A 19 17.34 26.00 9.55
CA GLN A 19 17.04 25.13 8.41
C GLN A 19 16.83 25.93 7.12
N PRO A 20 17.28 25.43 5.95
CA PRO A 20 17.13 26.14 4.68
C PRO A 20 15.67 26.44 4.31
N ILE A 21 14.75 25.55 4.69
CA ILE A 21 13.32 25.68 4.34
C ILE A 21 12.67 26.96 4.89
N THR A 22 13.12 27.47 6.04
CA THR A 22 12.61 28.72 6.62
C THR A 22 13.23 29.96 5.97
N LYS A 23 14.27 29.79 5.16
CA LYS A 23 14.98 30.85 4.44
C LYS A 23 14.58 30.94 2.97
N LEU A 24 13.76 30.00 2.47
CA LEU A 24 13.24 30.03 1.11
C LEU A 24 12.31 31.24 0.94
N LYS A 25 12.62 32.08 -0.04
CA LYS A 25 11.83 33.23 -0.47
C LYS A 25 11.66 33.13 -1.99
N ASP A 26 10.68 33.87 -2.51
CA ASP A 26 10.49 34.04 -3.96
C ASP A 26 10.28 32.70 -4.71
N LEU A 27 9.38 31.85 -4.19
CA LEU A 27 9.04 30.54 -4.74
C LEU A 27 7.92 30.60 -5.81
N GLU A 28 7.64 31.79 -6.35
CA GLU A 28 6.52 32.04 -7.26
C GLU A 28 6.62 31.24 -8.57
N ASP A 29 7.84 30.88 -8.99
CA ASP A 29 8.10 30.06 -10.18
C ASP A 29 8.20 28.54 -9.88
N VAL A 30 8.18 28.15 -8.59
CA VAL A 30 8.35 26.75 -8.19
C VAL A 30 7.00 26.08 -8.06
N VAL A 31 6.69 25.18 -8.98
CA VAL A 31 5.44 24.41 -8.98
C VAL A 31 5.39 23.45 -7.79
N VAL A 32 4.21 23.24 -7.21
CA VAL A 32 4.03 22.25 -6.14
C VAL A 32 4.26 20.84 -6.70
N PRO A 33 5.32 20.11 -6.26
CA PRO A 33 5.75 18.87 -6.91
C PRO A 33 4.77 17.70 -6.73
N THR A 34 3.93 17.77 -5.70
CA THR A 34 2.93 16.75 -5.36
C THR A 34 1.61 16.94 -6.10
N ILE A 35 1.46 18.01 -6.89
CA ILE A 35 0.29 18.21 -7.74
C ILE A 35 0.51 17.50 -9.07
N GLU A 36 -0.51 16.81 -9.53
CA GLU A 36 -0.52 16.32 -10.90
C GLU A 36 -0.79 17.46 -11.88
N ILE A 37 0.18 17.69 -12.76
CA ILE A 37 0.05 18.61 -13.88
C ILE A 37 -0.36 17.78 -15.10
N LYS A 38 -1.52 18.10 -15.68
CA LYS A 38 -1.94 17.49 -16.95
C LYS A 38 -1.11 18.08 -18.07
N VAL A 39 -0.67 17.23 -19.00
CA VAL A 39 0.05 17.67 -20.18
C VAL A 39 -0.91 18.43 -21.08
N ASP A 40 -0.62 19.71 -21.33
CA ASP A 40 -1.34 20.52 -22.31
C ASP A 40 -0.66 20.37 -23.69
N PRO A 41 -1.37 19.90 -24.73
CA PRO A 41 -0.81 19.78 -26.08
C PRO A 41 -0.28 21.10 -26.67
N SER A 42 -0.76 22.25 -26.19
CA SER A 42 -0.28 23.57 -26.62
C SER A 42 1.08 23.95 -26.04
N GLY A 43 1.55 23.23 -25.00
CA GLY A 43 2.79 23.54 -24.29
C GLY A 43 2.73 24.81 -23.42
N LYS A 44 1.55 25.43 -23.27
CA LYS A 44 1.37 26.65 -22.48
C LYS A 44 0.93 26.32 -21.05
N TYR A 45 1.74 26.72 -20.08
CA TYR A 45 1.50 26.44 -18.66
C TYR A 45 1.43 27.74 -17.83
N GLU A 46 0.49 28.62 -18.18
CA GLU A 46 0.36 29.95 -17.56
C GLU A 46 -0.33 29.92 -16.18
N ASN A 47 -1.15 28.90 -15.91
CA ASN A 47 -1.96 28.78 -14.68
C ASN A 47 -1.52 27.62 -13.78
N LEU A 48 -0.21 27.49 -13.54
CA LEU A 48 0.31 26.46 -12.63
C LEU A 48 0.22 26.91 -11.17
N VAL A 49 -0.11 25.97 -10.29
CA VAL A 49 -0.12 26.21 -8.85
C VAL A 49 1.29 26.11 -8.32
N THR A 50 1.84 27.24 -7.89
CA THR A 50 3.21 27.37 -7.38
C THR A 50 3.23 27.41 -5.86
N ILE A 51 4.41 27.25 -5.27
CA ILE A 51 4.59 27.24 -3.83
C ILE A 51 4.59 28.68 -3.33
N ARG A 52 3.61 29.04 -2.50
CA ARG A 52 3.58 30.35 -1.85
C ARG A 52 4.47 30.36 -0.61
N SER A 53 4.32 29.35 0.24
CA SER A 53 5.06 29.25 1.51
C SER A 53 4.94 27.86 2.13
N PHE A 54 5.88 27.50 3.00
CA PHE A 54 5.76 26.34 3.90
C PHE A 54 5.36 26.81 5.30
N LYS A 55 4.57 26.00 6.01
CA LYS A 55 4.31 26.24 7.43
C LYS A 55 5.59 26.05 8.25
N THR A 56 5.64 26.74 9.39
CA THR A 56 6.78 26.70 10.32
C THR A 56 6.82 25.43 11.17
N GLN A 57 5.84 24.54 11.03
CA GLN A 57 5.72 23.30 11.80
C GLN A 57 5.73 22.08 10.87
N PHE A 58 6.34 21.00 11.36
CA PHE A 58 6.27 19.68 10.72
C PHE A 58 5.78 18.64 11.73
N HIS A 59 5.25 17.54 11.22
CA HIS A 59 4.84 16.40 12.03
C HIS A 59 5.68 15.18 11.67
N LEU A 60 5.83 14.24 12.59
CA LEU A 60 6.44 12.94 12.31
C LEU A 60 5.35 11.90 12.12
N ALA A 61 5.42 11.12 11.03
CA ALA A 61 4.45 10.06 10.78
C ALA A 61 4.70 8.80 11.65
N GLY A 62 5.81 8.76 12.40
CA GLY A 62 6.28 7.59 13.12
C GLY A 62 7.08 6.61 12.25
N GLY A 63 7.54 5.51 12.83
CA GLY A 63 8.35 4.49 12.16
C GLY A 63 9.86 4.74 12.20
N LEU A 64 10.63 3.81 11.64
CA LEU A 64 12.10 3.75 11.77
C LEU A 64 12.81 4.96 11.13
N ASN A 65 12.42 5.31 9.89
CA ASN A 65 13.07 6.37 9.12
C ASN A 65 12.56 7.78 9.46
N LEU A 66 11.62 7.88 10.42
CA LEU A 66 11.04 9.13 10.91
C LEU A 66 10.69 10.08 9.76
N PRO A 67 9.81 9.69 8.83
CA PRO A 67 9.39 10.53 7.72
C PRO A 67 8.68 11.78 8.25
N LYS A 68 8.91 12.91 7.57
CA LYS A 68 8.48 14.24 8.00
C LYS A 68 7.29 14.67 7.16
N ILE A 69 6.18 15.00 7.81
CA ILE A 69 5.01 15.57 7.18
C ILE A 69 5.14 17.09 7.24
N ILE A 70 5.18 17.73 6.07
CA ILE A 70 5.26 19.17 5.92
C ILE A 70 3.99 19.70 5.26
N ASP A 71 3.59 20.91 5.63
CA ASP A 71 2.42 21.56 5.05
C ASP A 71 2.87 22.66 4.07
N CYS A 72 2.53 22.47 2.79
CA CYS A 72 2.83 23.40 1.70
C CYS A 72 1.58 24.21 1.36
N VAL A 73 1.69 25.54 1.33
CA VAL A 73 0.61 26.43 0.90
C VAL A 73 0.83 26.80 -0.56
N GLY A 74 -0.13 26.47 -1.42
CA GLY A 74 -0.08 26.83 -2.85
C GLY A 74 -0.41 28.30 -3.11
N SER A 75 -0.13 28.77 -4.33
CA SER A 75 -0.55 30.08 -4.84
C SER A 75 -2.07 30.26 -4.85
N ASP A 76 -2.81 29.15 -4.93
CA ASP A 76 -4.26 29.07 -4.79
C ASP A 76 -4.77 29.20 -3.33
N GLY A 77 -3.87 29.28 -2.36
CA GLY A 77 -4.20 29.36 -0.94
C GLY A 77 -4.60 28.02 -0.30
N ILE A 78 -4.55 26.91 -1.06
CA ILE A 78 -4.90 25.59 -0.53
C ILE A 78 -3.67 24.96 0.14
N GLU A 79 -3.87 24.51 1.37
CA GLU A 79 -2.87 23.78 2.14
C GLU A 79 -2.80 22.31 1.70
N ARG A 80 -1.61 21.86 1.33
CA ARG A 80 -1.35 20.50 0.88
C ARG A 80 -0.27 19.87 1.74
N ARG A 81 -0.63 18.78 2.41
CA ARG A 81 0.32 18.00 3.19
C ARG A 81 1.20 17.16 2.26
N GLN A 82 2.49 17.07 2.59
CA GLN A 82 3.47 16.29 1.85
C GLN A 82 4.28 15.45 2.82
N LEU A 83 4.59 14.22 2.42
CA LEU A 83 5.44 13.31 3.19
C LEU A 83 6.85 13.32 2.59
N VAL A 84 7.83 13.75 3.37
CA VAL A 84 9.24 13.70 3.03
C VAL A 84 9.83 12.43 3.64
N LYS A 85 10.10 11.44 2.79
CA LYS A 85 10.82 10.22 3.17
C LYS A 85 12.31 10.40 2.86
N GLY A 86 13.16 10.02 3.82
CA GLY A 86 14.60 10.05 3.69
C GLY A 86 15.18 8.72 4.17
N ARG A 87 16.30 8.32 3.57
CA ARG A 87 16.92 6.98 3.69
C ARG A 87 16.10 5.85 3.05
N ASP A 88 15.14 6.20 2.19
CA ASP A 88 14.29 5.26 1.45
C ASP A 88 14.34 5.54 -0.05
N ASP A 89 14.36 4.48 -0.86
CA ASP A 89 14.25 4.58 -2.32
C ASP A 89 12.77 4.58 -2.73
N LEU A 90 12.29 5.70 -3.27
CA LEU A 90 10.90 5.88 -3.68
C LEU A 90 10.65 5.63 -5.17
N ARG A 91 11.65 5.18 -5.92
CA ARG A 91 11.47 4.92 -7.36
C ARG A 91 10.52 3.76 -7.62
N GLN A 92 10.57 2.74 -6.75
CA GLN A 92 9.62 1.64 -6.76
C GLN A 92 8.18 2.16 -6.63
N ASP A 93 7.91 2.98 -5.60
CA ASP A 93 6.60 3.60 -5.42
C ASP A 93 6.20 4.46 -6.63
N ALA A 94 7.10 5.29 -7.15
CA ALA A 94 6.82 6.18 -8.29
C ALA A 94 6.41 5.39 -9.54
N VAL A 95 7.10 4.29 -9.84
CA VAL A 95 6.78 3.46 -11.01
C VAL A 95 5.48 2.69 -10.78
N MET A 96 5.24 2.18 -9.57
CA MET A 96 3.95 1.54 -9.25
C MET A 96 2.78 2.52 -9.45
N GLN A 97 2.93 3.78 -9.04
CA GLN A 97 1.91 4.81 -9.30
C GLN A 97 1.73 5.10 -10.80
N GLN A 98 2.80 5.03 -11.60
CA GLN A 98 2.70 5.13 -13.06
C GLN A 98 1.95 3.94 -13.68
N VAL A 99 2.21 2.73 -13.21
CA VAL A 99 1.45 1.55 -13.64
C VAL A 99 -0.02 1.68 -13.26
N PHE A 100 -0.33 2.15 -12.05
CA PHE A 100 -1.71 2.44 -11.65
C PHE A 100 -2.38 3.48 -12.55
N GLN A 101 -1.65 4.52 -12.97
CA GLN A 101 -2.17 5.49 -13.93
C GLN A 101 -2.48 4.83 -15.28
N MET A 102 -1.61 3.95 -15.79
CA MET A 102 -1.88 3.20 -17.02
C MET A 102 -3.11 2.29 -16.87
N CYS A 103 -3.20 1.53 -15.77
CA CYS A 103 -4.37 0.71 -15.46
C CYS A 103 -5.66 1.55 -15.45
N ASN A 104 -5.62 2.74 -14.86
CA ASN A 104 -6.77 3.66 -14.85
C ASN A 104 -7.15 4.10 -16.26
N THR A 105 -6.19 4.47 -17.11
CA THR A 105 -6.47 4.83 -18.51
C THR A 105 -7.14 3.67 -19.25
N LEU A 106 -6.59 2.47 -19.15
CA LEU A 106 -7.14 1.26 -19.79
C LEU A 106 -8.55 0.93 -19.28
N LEU A 107 -8.81 1.09 -17.98
CA LEU A 107 -10.14 0.92 -17.39
C LEU A 107 -11.13 2.01 -17.84
N GLN A 108 -10.68 3.21 -18.21
CA GLN A 108 -11.56 4.27 -18.71
C GLN A 108 -11.87 4.14 -20.22
N GLU A 109 -10.96 3.54 -20.99
CA GLU A 109 -11.19 3.24 -22.41
C GLU A 109 -12.29 2.19 -22.60
N ASN A 110 -12.31 1.16 -21.76
CA ASN A 110 -13.34 0.14 -21.82
C ASN A 110 -14.70 0.66 -21.31
N THR A 111 -15.75 0.47 -22.12
CA THR A 111 -17.09 1.04 -21.86
C THR A 111 -17.75 0.46 -20.61
N GLU A 112 -17.57 -0.83 -20.32
CA GLU A 112 -18.22 -1.48 -19.18
C GLU A 112 -17.61 -1.08 -17.84
N THR A 113 -16.30 -0.92 -17.80
CA THR A 113 -15.53 -0.49 -16.63
C THR A 113 -15.70 1.01 -16.39
N ARG A 114 -15.73 1.84 -17.46
CA ARG A 114 -16.06 3.27 -17.38
C ARG A 114 -17.44 3.52 -16.81
N LYS A 115 -18.48 2.81 -17.29
CA LYS A 115 -19.86 2.91 -16.75
C LYS A 115 -19.93 2.66 -15.24
N ARG A 116 -19.04 1.83 -14.71
CA ARG A 116 -18.96 1.47 -13.29
C ARG A 116 -17.98 2.35 -12.50
N LYS A 117 -17.30 3.29 -13.15
CA LYS A 117 -16.24 4.14 -12.57
C LYS A 117 -15.18 3.30 -11.85
N LEU A 118 -14.71 2.22 -12.50
CA LEU A 118 -13.63 1.41 -11.95
C LEU A 118 -12.32 2.18 -12.07
N THR A 119 -11.74 2.56 -10.93
CA THR A 119 -10.49 3.30 -10.83
C THR A 119 -9.74 2.90 -9.58
N ILE A 120 -8.42 3.00 -9.64
CA ILE A 120 -7.51 2.85 -8.51
C ILE A 120 -7.11 4.24 -8.06
N ARG A 121 -7.29 4.53 -6.77
CA ARG A 121 -6.84 5.80 -6.22
C ARG A 121 -5.32 5.83 -6.15
N ARG A 122 -4.75 6.89 -6.68
CA ARG A 122 -3.31 7.12 -6.78
C ARG A 122 -2.91 8.35 -5.99
N TYR A 123 -1.61 8.50 -5.78
CA TYR A 123 -1.00 9.69 -5.20
C TYR A 123 0.31 9.99 -5.89
N LYS A 124 0.72 11.26 -5.91
CA LYS A 124 1.96 11.67 -6.58
C LYS A 124 3.17 11.30 -5.73
N VAL A 125 4.16 10.68 -6.37
CA VAL A 125 5.48 10.41 -5.78
C VAL A 125 6.54 11.05 -6.66
N VAL A 126 7.46 11.78 -6.04
CA VAL A 126 8.58 12.45 -6.70
C VAL A 126 9.87 12.00 -6.03
N PRO A 127 10.61 11.04 -6.63
CA PRO A 127 11.94 10.70 -6.16
C PRO A 127 12.89 11.89 -6.42
N LEU A 128 13.61 12.32 -5.39
CA LEU A 128 14.56 13.44 -5.49
C LEU A 128 16.02 12.96 -5.53
N SER A 129 16.31 11.83 -4.89
CA SER A 129 17.62 11.15 -4.94
C SER A 129 17.44 9.64 -4.80
N GLN A 130 18.54 8.88 -4.79
CA GLN A 130 18.52 7.43 -4.56
C GLN A 130 17.94 7.02 -3.19
N ARG A 131 17.91 7.93 -2.22
CA ARG A 131 17.48 7.66 -0.83
C ARG A 131 16.55 8.74 -0.29
N SER A 132 15.94 9.56 -1.14
CA SER A 132 15.00 10.56 -0.68
C SER A 132 13.99 10.92 -1.75
N GLY A 133 12.82 11.35 -1.28
CA GLY A 133 11.85 12.01 -2.13
C GLY A 133 10.63 12.46 -1.36
N VAL A 134 9.65 12.92 -2.12
CA VAL A 134 8.44 13.54 -1.59
C VAL A 134 7.23 12.82 -2.14
N LEU A 135 6.28 12.54 -1.27
CA LEU A 135 5.01 11.92 -1.61
C LEU A 135 3.88 12.88 -1.25
N GLU A 136 2.82 12.85 -2.04
CA GLU A 136 1.55 13.45 -1.69
C GLU A 136 0.96 12.75 -0.47
N TRP A 137 0.54 13.54 0.53
CA TRP A 137 -0.21 13.01 1.65
C TRP A 137 -1.69 12.89 1.28
N CYS A 138 -2.23 11.69 1.37
CA CYS A 138 -3.64 11.41 1.11
C CYS A 138 -4.52 12.03 2.22
N SER A 139 -4.87 13.30 2.06
CA SER A 139 -5.69 14.04 3.02
C SER A 139 -7.13 13.49 3.05
N GLY A 140 -7.75 13.50 4.24
CA GLY A 140 -9.08 12.90 4.43
C GLY A 140 -9.10 11.37 4.46
N THR A 141 -7.94 10.73 4.56
CA THR A 141 -7.84 9.27 4.67
C THR A 141 -7.42 8.84 6.07
N ILE A 142 -7.89 7.66 6.48
CA ILE A 142 -7.52 7.01 7.75
C ILE A 142 -7.00 5.59 7.47
N PRO A 143 -5.94 5.13 8.15
CA PRO A 143 -5.52 3.73 8.04
C PRO A 143 -6.61 2.77 8.48
N LEU A 144 -6.81 1.67 7.75
CA LEU A 144 -7.79 0.64 8.07
C LEU A 144 -7.61 0.11 9.51
N GLY A 145 -6.35 -0.06 9.92
CA GLY A 145 -5.99 -0.49 11.27
C GLY A 145 -6.41 0.49 12.35
N ASP A 146 -6.39 1.80 12.09
CA ASP A 146 -6.73 2.83 13.07
C ASP A 146 -8.24 2.91 13.31
N PHE A 147 -9.02 2.72 12.25
CA PHE A 147 -10.47 2.56 12.36
C PHE A 147 -10.84 1.26 13.09
N LEU A 148 -10.21 0.14 12.73
CA LEU A 148 -10.63 -1.18 13.20
C LEU A 148 -10.09 -1.60 14.57
N VAL A 149 -8.80 -1.38 14.86
CA VAL A 149 -8.13 -2.06 16.00
C VAL A 149 -7.08 -1.26 16.77
N ASN A 150 -6.41 -0.27 16.18
CA ASN A 150 -5.22 0.36 16.79
C ASN A 150 -5.57 1.46 17.80
N THR A 151 -6.75 2.06 17.69
CA THR A 151 -7.16 3.19 18.55
C THR A 151 -8.07 2.72 19.69
N ASP A 152 -8.13 3.50 20.77
CA ASP A 152 -9.07 3.23 21.87
C ASP A 152 -10.54 3.39 21.47
N ARG A 153 -10.78 4.18 20.42
CA ARG A 153 -12.10 4.36 19.79
C ARG A 153 -12.31 3.44 18.59
N SER A 154 -11.53 2.37 18.48
CA SER A 154 -11.63 1.42 17.38
C SER A 154 -13.01 0.74 17.31
N ALA A 155 -13.43 0.41 16.09
CA ALA A 155 -14.74 -0.18 15.82
C ALA A 155 -14.94 -1.51 16.57
N HIS A 156 -13.92 -2.37 16.62
CA HIS A 156 -14.01 -3.66 17.33
C HIS A 156 -14.27 -3.47 18.82
N LYS A 157 -13.57 -2.54 19.49
CA LYS A 157 -13.82 -2.21 20.91
C LYS A 157 -15.22 -1.61 21.13
N ARG A 158 -15.71 -0.77 20.20
CA ARG A 158 -17.00 -0.07 20.32
C ARG A 158 -18.20 -0.98 20.12
N TYR A 159 -18.20 -1.77 19.04
CA TYR A 159 -19.34 -2.60 18.65
C TYR A 159 -19.32 -4.00 19.28
N ARG A 160 -18.14 -4.50 19.65
CA ARG A 160 -17.94 -5.85 20.19
C ARG A 160 -16.99 -5.87 21.40
N PRO A 161 -17.33 -5.20 22.51
CA PRO A 161 -16.46 -5.12 23.69
C PRO A 161 -16.25 -6.48 24.43
N LYS A 162 -17.09 -7.49 24.14
CA LYS A 162 -17.01 -8.83 24.75
C LYS A 162 -16.15 -9.82 23.97
N ASP A 163 -15.79 -9.48 22.73
CA ASP A 163 -14.94 -10.31 21.87
C ASP A 163 -13.47 -10.19 22.34
N TYR A 164 -12.59 -11.04 21.79
CA TYR A 164 -11.15 -10.93 22.09
C TYR A 164 -10.61 -9.54 21.71
N SER A 165 -9.69 -9.01 22.50
CA SER A 165 -9.00 -7.77 22.12
C SER A 165 -7.99 -8.04 21.01
N ASN A 166 -7.66 -7.01 20.21
CA ASN A 166 -6.63 -7.13 19.18
C ASN A 166 -5.27 -7.57 19.76
N LEU A 167 -4.94 -7.16 20.99
CA LEU A 167 -3.72 -7.58 21.66
C LEU A 167 -3.75 -9.07 22.01
N ASP A 168 -4.88 -9.57 22.52
CA ASP A 168 -5.05 -11.00 22.84
C ASP A 168 -4.93 -11.87 21.58
N CYS A 169 -5.58 -11.45 20.49
CA CYS A 169 -5.48 -12.11 19.19
C CYS A 169 -4.02 -12.13 18.69
N GLN A 170 -3.33 -10.99 18.78
CA GLN A 170 -1.93 -10.87 18.37
C GLN A 170 -1.02 -11.78 19.20
N SER A 171 -1.14 -11.78 20.53
CA SER A 171 -0.36 -12.64 21.42
C SER A 171 -0.59 -14.13 21.14
N LYS A 172 -1.85 -14.55 20.94
CA LYS A 172 -2.19 -15.94 20.56
C LYS A 172 -1.53 -16.33 19.23
N MET A 173 -1.58 -15.45 18.22
CA MET A 173 -1.00 -15.73 16.91
C MET A 173 0.54 -15.73 16.92
N VAL A 174 1.17 -14.87 17.72
CA VAL A 174 2.63 -14.86 17.93
C VAL A 174 3.09 -16.17 18.60
N GLN A 175 2.38 -16.63 19.64
CA GLN A 175 2.66 -17.92 20.27
C GLN A 175 2.45 -19.09 19.30
N ALA A 176 1.45 -19.00 18.43
CA ALA A 176 1.18 -20.01 17.42
C ALA A 176 2.28 -20.12 16.35
N GLN A 177 3.08 -19.07 16.10
CA GLN A 177 4.12 -19.11 15.05
C GLN A 177 5.14 -20.25 15.23
N LYS A 178 5.43 -20.64 16.48
CA LYS A 178 6.39 -21.72 16.81
C LYS A 178 5.79 -23.13 16.72
N LYS A 179 4.46 -23.24 16.54
CA LYS A 179 3.72 -24.50 16.54
C LYS A 179 3.60 -25.13 15.14
N SER A 180 3.05 -26.34 15.07
CA SER A 180 2.75 -27.02 13.81
C SER A 180 1.69 -26.28 12.98
N PHE A 181 1.58 -26.59 11.68
CA PHE A 181 0.61 -25.92 10.79
C PHE A 181 -0.86 -26.21 11.18
N GLU A 182 -1.15 -27.42 11.65
CA GLU A 182 -2.48 -27.83 12.09
C GLU A 182 -2.90 -27.07 13.35
N GLU A 183 -1.99 -26.90 14.31
CA GLU A 183 -2.24 -26.10 15.51
C GLU A 183 -2.43 -24.62 15.19
N LYS A 184 -1.63 -24.06 14.25
CA LYS A 184 -1.81 -22.67 13.78
C LYS A 184 -3.21 -22.46 13.21
N TYR A 185 -3.67 -23.39 12.38
CA TYR A 185 -5.01 -23.36 11.80
C TYR A 185 -6.09 -23.42 12.89
N ALA A 186 -5.99 -24.37 13.84
CA ALA A 186 -6.95 -24.49 14.94
C ALA A 186 -7.02 -23.22 15.81
N ILE A 187 -5.87 -22.63 16.16
CA ILE A 187 -5.80 -21.38 16.92
C ILE A 187 -6.40 -20.23 16.11
N PHE A 188 -6.13 -20.14 14.81
CA PHE A 188 -6.68 -19.09 13.96
C PHE A 188 -8.20 -19.18 13.87
N ILE A 189 -8.77 -20.39 13.77
CA ILE A 189 -10.22 -20.60 13.79
C ILE A 189 -10.82 -20.19 15.15
N ASP A 190 -10.21 -20.54 16.29
CA ASP A 190 -10.64 -20.07 17.62
C ASP A 190 -10.69 -18.53 17.68
N VAL A 191 -9.61 -17.88 17.24
CA VAL A 191 -9.52 -16.42 17.17
C VAL A 191 -10.65 -15.87 16.28
N CYS A 192 -10.87 -16.44 15.10
CA CYS A 192 -11.92 -15.98 14.19
C CYS A 192 -13.34 -16.15 14.76
N GLN A 193 -13.59 -17.22 15.54
CA GLN A 193 -14.88 -17.42 16.19
C GLN A 193 -15.14 -16.37 17.28
N LYS A 194 -14.09 -15.98 18.02
CA LYS A 194 -14.16 -15.02 19.13
C LYS A 194 -13.88 -13.57 18.75
N PHE A 195 -13.62 -13.31 17.47
CA PHE A 195 -13.38 -11.99 16.90
C PHE A 195 -14.21 -11.84 15.62
N GLN A 196 -15.38 -11.20 15.71
CA GLN A 196 -16.32 -11.08 14.60
C GLN A 196 -16.14 -9.76 13.83
N PRO A 197 -16.33 -9.74 12.50
CA PRO A 197 -16.08 -8.54 11.71
C PRO A 197 -17.11 -7.43 11.96
N VAL A 198 -16.62 -6.20 11.96
CA VAL A 198 -17.39 -4.98 12.28
C VAL A 198 -17.24 -3.89 11.22
N PHE A 199 -16.47 -4.13 10.16
CA PHE A 199 -16.18 -3.09 9.18
C PHE A 199 -17.41 -2.57 8.42
N ARG A 200 -18.52 -3.33 8.37
CA ARG A 200 -19.81 -2.84 7.84
C ARG A 200 -20.25 -1.49 8.42
N TYR A 201 -19.86 -1.18 9.67
CA TYR A 201 -20.27 0.04 10.35
C TYR A 201 -19.56 1.30 9.84
N PHE A 202 -18.42 1.17 9.14
CA PHE A 202 -17.68 2.32 8.59
C PHE A 202 -18.58 3.24 7.74
N CYS A 203 -19.24 2.67 6.72
CA CYS A 203 -20.12 3.44 5.86
C CYS A 203 -21.39 3.89 6.60
N MET A 204 -21.89 3.12 7.56
CA MET A 204 -23.11 3.45 8.32
C MET A 204 -22.90 4.64 9.27
N GLU A 205 -21.70 4.78 9.86
CA GLU A 205 -21.37 5.88 10.75
C GLU A 205 -21.10 7.18 10.01
N LYS A 206 -20.51 7.10 8.81
CA LYS A 206 -20.10 8.27 8.02
C LYS A 206 -21.18 8.80 7.10
N PHE A 207 -22.01 7.92 6.53
CA PHE A 207 -23.01 8.28 5.54
C PHE A 207 -24.41 7.88 6.03
N LEU A 208 -25.12 8.85 6.61
CA LEU A 208 -26.45 8.64 7.20
C LEU A 208 -27.57 8.56 6.15
N ASP A 209 -27.38 9.20 4.99
CA ASP A 209 -28.33 9.14 3.88
C ASP A 209 -28.21 7.76 3.17
N PRO A 210 -29.31 6.99 3.03
CA PRO A 210 -29.26 5.66 2.44
C PRO A 210 -28.78 5.61 0.99
N ALA A 211 -29.08 6.63 0.18
CA ALA A 211 -28.65 6.69 -1.22
C ALA A 211 -27.14 6.94 -1.30
N VAL A 212 -26.63 7.89 -0.50
CA VAL A 212 -25.19 8.16 -0.39
C VAL A 212 -24.47 6.95 0.19
N TRP A 213 -24.99 6.34 1.27
CA TRP A 213 -24.44 5.13 1.86
C TRP A 213 -24.28 4.01 0.83
N PHE A 214 -25.32 3.78 0.02
CA PHE A 214 -25.29 2.74 -1.00
C PHE A 214 -24.25 3.04 -2.09
N GLU A 215 -24.16 4.30 -2.54
CA GLU A 215 -23.15 4.75 -3.51
C GLU A 215 -21.73 4.56 -2.96
N LYS A 216 -21.47 4.98 -1.73
CA LYS A 216 -20.14 4.90 -1.09
C LYS A 216 -19.73 3.46 -0.82
N ARG A 217 -20.66 2.60 -0.39
CA ARG A 217 -20.40 1.16 -0.27
C ARG A 217 -20.06 0.54 -1.63
N LEU A 218 -20.75 0.93 -2.71
CA LEU A 218 -20.41 0.47 -4.05
C LEU A 218 -19.03 0.96 -4.50
N ALA A 219 -18.68 2.22 -4.21
CA ALA A 219 -17.35 2.76 -4.49
C ALA A 219 -16.27 1.98 -3.74
N TYR A 220 -16.49 1.69 -2.45
CA TYR A 220 -15.64 0.81 -1.64
C TYR A 220 -15.44 -0.55 -2.32
N THR A 221 -16.52 -1.30 -2.60
CA THR A 221 -16.42 -2.65 -3.19
C THR A 221 -15.70 -2.64 -4.53
N ARG A 222 -15.95 -1.63 -5.38
CA ARG A 222 -15.28 -1.45 -6.67
C ARG A 222 -13.79 -1.19 -6.50
N SER A 223 -13.41 -0.29 -5.58
CA SER A 223 -12.01 0.05 -5.29
C SER A 223 -11.24 -1.15 -4.75
N VAL A 224 -11.85 -1.98 -3.89
CA VAL A 224 -11.25 -3.21 -3.37
C VAL A 224 -11.02 -4.21 -4.52
N ALA A 225 -12.01 -4.39 -5.41
CA ALA A 225 -11.89 -5.29 -6.55
C ALA A 225 -10.77 -4.86 -7.51
N THR A 226 -10.73 -3.59 -7.91
CA THR A 226 -9.71 -3.08 -8.84
C THR A 226 -8.31 -3.18 -8.26
N SER A 227 -8.14 -2.77 -7.00
CA SER A 227 -6.84 -2.77 -6.33
C SER A 227 -6.36 -4.19 -6.03
N SER A 228 -7.25 -5.14 -5.74
CA SER A 228 -6.90 -6.55 -5.51
C SER A 228 -6.35 -7.20 -6.78
N ILE A 229 -7.01 -7.01 -7.93
CA ILE A 229 -6.58 -7.61 -9.20
C ILE A 229 -5.28 -6.98 -9.70
N VAL A 230 -5.16 -5.65 -9.66
CA VAL A 230 -3.92 -4.99 -10.08
C VAL A 230 -2.79 -5.28 -9.11
N GLY A 231 -3.07 -5.33 -7.80
CA GLY A 231 -2.09 -5.73 -6.79
C GLY A 231 -1.59 -7.17 -6.99
N TYR A 232 -2.49 -8.08 -7.35
CA TYR A 232 -2.12 -9.44 -7.71
C TYR A 232 -1.24 -9.49 -8.95
N ILE A 233 -1.59 -8.79 -10.04
CA ILE A 233 -0.79 -8.80 -11.29
C ILE A 233 0.63 -8.32 -11.00
N LEU A 234 0.77 -7.21 -10.27
CA LEU A 234 2.07 -6.63 -9.91
C LEU A 234 2.78 -7.37 -8.78
N GLY A 235 2.10 -8.29 -8.07
CA GLY A 235 2.66 -9.02 -6.94
C GLY A 235 2.98 -8.13 -5.74
N LEU A 236 2.10 -7.18 -5.43
CA LEU A 236 2.22 -6.28 -4.28
C LEU A 236 2.13 -7.08 -2.97
N GLY A 237 3.15 -6.98 -2.13
CA GLY A 237 3.22 -7.58 -0.80
C GLY A 237 3.11 -6.54 0.31
N ASP A 238 3.26 -6.98 1.56
CA ASP A 238 3.24 -6.14 2.77
C ASP A 238 1.95 -5.32 2.93
N ARG A 239 0.81 -5.95 2.59
CA ARG A 239 -0.53 -5.33 2.66
C ARG A 239 -1.17 -5.48 4.05
N HIS A 240 -0.46 -5.08 5.09
CA HIS A 240 -0.99 -5.03 6.45
C HIS A 240 -1.96 -3.85 6.64
N VAL A 241 -2.67 -3.83 7.76
CA VAL A 241 -3.78 -2.87 8.04
C VAL A 241 -3.38 -1.38 8.07
N GLN A 242 -2.09 -1.04 8.12
CA GLN A 242 -1.65 0.37 8.09
C GLN A 242 -1.29 0.84 6.66
N ASN A 243 -0.98 -0.09 5.75
CA ASN A 243 -0.65 0.22 4.36
C ASN A 243 -1.89 0.32 3.44
N ILE A 244 -3.08 0.14 4.01
CA ILE A 244 -4.36 0.31 3.34
C ILE A 244 -5.11 1.42 4.05
N LEU A 245 -5.30 2.53 3.37
CA LEU A 245 -6.04 3.68 3.85
C LEU A 245 -7.46 3.67 3.29
N LEU A 246 -8.38 4.27 4.04
CA LEU A 246 -9.77 4.50 3.67
C LEU A 246 -9.98 6.01 3.51
N ASP A 247 -10.50 6.44 2.36
CA ASP A 247 -10.98 7.82 2.25
C ASP A 247 -12.31 7.98 2.99
N GLU A 248 -12.37 8.91 3.94
CA GLU A 248 -13.57 9.22 4.71
C GLU A 248 -14.66 9.86 3.86
N GLN A 249 -14.32 10.46 2.71
CA GLN A 249 -15.27 11.12 1.82
C GLN A 249 -15.76 10.23 0.68
N SER A 250 -14.86 9.50 0.02
CA SER A 250 -15.21 8.62 -1.11
C SER A 250 -15.48 7.17 -0.71
N ALA A 251 -15.04 6.72 0.47
CA ALA A 251 -15.00 5.32 0.91
C ALA A 251 -14.12 4.40 0.05
N GLU A 252 -13.26 4.95 -0.83
CA GLU A 252 -12.34 4.16 -1.64
C GLU A 252 -11.08 3.77 -0.85
N LEU A 253 -10.49 2.63 -1.23
CA LEU A 253 -9.18 2.21 -0.72
C LEU A 253 -8.03 2.95 -1.40
N VAL A 254 -7.03 3.33 -0.61
CA VAL A 254 -5.74 3.82 -1.08
C VAL A 254 -4.63 2.93 -0.54
N HIS A 255 -3.87 2.31 -1.44
CA HIS A 255 -2.73 1.47 -1.07
C HIS A 255 -1.47 2.35 -1.02
N ILE A 256 -0.83 2.45 0.13
CA ILE A 256 0.42 3.20 0.33
C ILE A 256 1.60 2.26 0.58
N ASP A 257 2.81 2.82 0.50
CA ASP A 257 4.07 2.10 0.77
C ASP A 257 4.21 0.84 -0.09
N LEU A 258 4.46 1.02 -1.38
CA LEU A 258 4.48 -0.06 -2.39
C LEU A 258 5.88 -0.68 -2.55
N GLY A 259 6.73 -0.53 -1.53
CA GLY A 259 8.13 -0.94 -1.55
C GLY A 259 8.37 -2.46 -1.47
N VAL A 260 7.32 -3.27 -1.40
CA VAL A 260 7.37 -4.74 -1.57
C VAL A 260 6.45 -5.09 -2.72
N ALA A 261 7.03 -5.44 -3.85
CA ALA A 261 6.28 -5.73 -5.09
C ALA A 261 6.91 -6.90 -5.83
N PHE A 262 6.34 -7.29 -6.97
CA PHE A 262 6.92 -8.30 -7.85
C PHE A 262 7.21 -9.64 -7.16
N GLU A 263 6.26 -10.11 -6.33
CA GLU A 263 6.34 -11.38 -5.58
C GLU A 263 7.37 -11.41 -4.44
N GLN A 264 8.00 -10.28 -4.12
CA GLN A 264 8.97 -10.18 -3.02
C GLN A 264 8.38 -10.59 -1.66
N GLY A 265 7.06 -10.44 -1.46
CA GLY A 265 6.37 -10.90 -0.25
C GLY A 265 6.48 -12.40 0.02
N LYS A 266 6.72 -13.23 -1.01
CA LYS A 266 6.92 -14.69 -0.87
C LYS A 266 8.32 -15.07 -0.39
N ILE A 267 9.27 -14.14 -0.47
CA ILE A 267 10.69 -14.36 -0.12
C ILE A 267 10.97 -13.91 1.33
N LEU A 268 10.02 -13.25 1.98
CA LEU A 268 10.13 -12.84 3.38
C LEU A 268 10.31 -14.05 4.32
N PRO A 269 10.93 -13.87 5.50
CA PRO A 269 11.14 -14.95 6.47
C PRO A 269 9.86 -15.73 6.82
N THR A 270 8.74 -15.02 6.95
CA THR A 270 7.39 -15.57 6.94
C THR A 270 6.72 -15.20 5.60
N PRO A 271 6.66 -16.11 4.62
CA PRO A 271 6.11 -15.80 3.30
C PRO A 271 4.64 -15.37 3.36
N GLU A 272 4.27 -14.40 2.53
CA GLU A 272 2.87 -14.10 2.27
C GLU A 272 2.24 -15.17 1.37
N THR A 273 1.26 -15.88 1.90
CA THR A 273 0.59 -17.03 1.27
C THR A 273 -0.67 -16.64 0.50
N VAL A 274 -1.12 -15.39 0.60
CA VAL A 274 -2.34 -14.88 -0.04
C VAL A 274 -2.00 -13.95 -1.20
N PRO A 275 -2.80 -13.94 -2.29
CA PRO A 275 -2.52 -13.09 -3.46
C PRO A 275 -2.81 -11.61 -3.23
N PHE A 276 -3.72 -11.29 -2.31
CA PHE A 276 -4.06 -9.94 -1.88
C PHE A 276 -4.83 -10.00 -0.55
N ARG A 277 -4.99 -8.85 0.11
CA ARG A 277 -5.73 -8.76 1.36
C ARG A 277 -7.25 -8.85 1.10
N LEU A 278 -7.85 -9.97 1.47
CA LEU A 278 -9.32 -10.16 1.46
C LEU A 278 -9.77 -10.86 2.76
N THR A 279 -9.55 -10.19 3.88
CA THR A 279 -9.90 -10.68 5.22
C THR A 279 -11.40 -10.52 5.51
N ARG A 280 -11.83 -11.03 6.67
CA ARG A 280 -13.23 -11.04 7.07
C ARG A 280 -13.80 -9.64 7.21
N ASP A 281 -13.06 -8.67 7.75
CA ASP A 281 -13.52 -7.28 7.82
C ASP A 281 -13.67 -6.66 6.43
N ILE A 282 -12.75 -6.94 5.48
CA ILE A 282 -12.86 -6.41 4.11
C ILE A 282 -14.11 -6.96 3.41
N VAL A 283 -14.37 -8.26 3.53
CA VAL A 283 -15.57 -8.89 2.97
C VAL A 283 -16.83 -8.33 3.63
N ASP A 284 -16.77 -8.05 4.94
CA ASP A 284 -17.89 -7.49 5.69
C ASP A 284 -18.32 -6.10 5.20
N GLY A 285 -17.36 -5.27 4.79
CA GLY A 285 -17.63 -3.95 4.21
C GLY A 285 -18.39 -4.00 2.88
N MET A 286 -18.39 -5.13 2.18
CA MET A 286 -19.13 -5.31 0.92
C MET A 286 -20.65 -5.47 1.16
N GLY A 287 -21.05 -5.78 2.39
CA GLY A 287 -22.44 -6.04 2.77
C GLY A 287 -22.83 -7.51 2.61
N ILE A 288 -24.14 -7.75 2.52
CA ILE A 288 -24.72 -9.11 2.66
C ILE A 288 -24.31 -10.08 1.54
N THR A 289 -24.01 -9.59 0.34
CA THR A 289 -23.58 -10.44 -0.77
C THR A 289 -22.11 -10.86 -0.65
N GLY A 290 -21.33 -10.20 0.23
CA GLY A 290 -19.91 -10.44 0.40
C GLY A 290 -19.16 -10.33 -0.92
N VAL A 291 -18.33 -11.33 -1.20
CA VAL A 291 -17.53 -11.43 -2.44
C VAL A 291 -18.38 -11.76 -3.67
N GLU A 292 -19.55 -12.39 -3.46
CA GLU A 292 -20.46 -12.72 -4.54
C GLU A 292 -21.23 -11.45 -4.98
N GLY A 293 -21.43 -11.29 -6.28
CA GLY A 293 -22.08 -10.11 -6.84
C GLY A 293 -21.09 -9.06 -7.34
N VAL A 294 -21.09 -7.87 -6.71
CA VAL A 294 -20.36 -6.70 -7.24
C VAL A 294 -18.85 -6.94 -7.28
N PHE A 295 -18.29 -7.46 -6.19
CA PHE A 295 -16.85 -7.69 -6.09
C PHE A 295 -16.34 -8.65 -7.17
N ARG A 296 -16.88 -9.87 -7.24
CA ARG A 296 -16.50 -10.86 -8.27
C ARG A 296 -16.63 -10.31 -9.69
N ARG A 297 -17.76 -9.67 -10.03
CA ARG A 297 -17.98 -9.09 -11.37
C ARG A 297 -16.99 -7.97 -11.70
N CYS A 298 -16.66 -7.12 -10.73
CA CYS A 298 -15.65 -6.08 -10.91
C CYS A 298 -14.27 -6.69 -11.11
N CYS A 299 -13.89 -7.71 -10.32
CA CYS A 299 -12.64 -8.43 -10.48
C CYS A 299 -12.51 -9.07 -11.88
N GLU A 300 -13.55 -9.74 -12.37
CA GLU A 300 -13.56 -10.34 -13.71
C GLU A 300 -13.40 -9.30 -14.82
N LYS A 301 -14.10 -8.17 -14.73
CA LYS A 301 -14.00 -7.10 -15.73
C LYS A 301 -12.65 -6.40 -15.68
N THR A 302 -12.11 -6.12 -14.50
CA THR A 302 -10.75 -5.58 -14.36
C THR A 302 -9.73 -6.56 -14.93
N MET A 303 -9.79 -7.83 -14.56
CA MET A 303 -8.88 -8.85 -15.08
C MET A 303 -8.95 -8.95 -16.61
N ALA A 304 -10.16 -8.98 -17.19
CA ALA A 304 -10.34 -9.02 -18.64
C ALA A 304 -9.67 -7.83 -19.35
N VAL A 305 -9.82 -6.61 -18.83
CA VAL A 305 -9.16 -5.41 -19.39
C VAL A 305 -7.64 -5.54 -19.30
N MET A 306 -7.10 -5.96 -18.14
CA MET A 306 -5.66 -6.12 -17.97
C MET A 306 -5.07 -7.19 -18.90
N ARG A 307 -5.78 -8.32 -19.10
CA ARG A 307 -5.35 -9.38 -20.04
C ARG A 307 -5.37 -8.90 -21.50
N ASN A 308 -6.40 -8.16 -21.90
CA ASN A 308 -6.53 -7.64 -23.26
C ASN A 308 -5.43 -6.64 -23.61
N SER A 309 -4.96 -5.86 -22.63
CA SER A 309 -3.92 -4.85 -22.78
C SER A 309 -2.60 -5.26 -22.12
N GLN A 310 -2.30 -6.57 -22.12
CA GLN A 310 -1.11 -7.11 -21.44
C GLN A 310 0.21 -6.52 -21.96
N GLU A 311 0.31 -6.24 -23.26
CA GLU A 311 1.54 -5.72 -23.87
C GLU A 311 1.88 -4.33 -23.30
N ALA A 312 0.90 -3.43 -23.19
CA ALA A 312 1.10 -2.09 -22.64
C ALA A 312 1.56 -2.13 -21.17
N LEU A 313 1.02 -3.06 -20.37
CA LEU A 313 1.42 -3.23 -18.96
C LEU A 313 2.84 -3.81 -18.86
N LEU A 314 3.16 -4.80 -19.69
CA LEU A 314 4.48 -5.41 -19.74
C LEU A 314 5.54 -4.39 -20.14
N THR A 315 5.29 -3.56 -21.16
CA THR A 315 6.24 -2.53 -21.61
C THR A 315 6.63 -1.56 -20.50
N ILE A 316 5.70 -1.14 -19.63
CA ILE A 316 6.04 -0.23 -18.50
C ILE A 316 6.96 -0.94 -17.50
N VAL A 317 6.68 -2.22 -17.20
CA VAL A 317 7.50 -3.00 -16.26
C VAL A 317 8.85 -3.38 -16.89
N GLU A 318 8.91 -3.62 -18.19
CA GLU A 318 10.13 -3.89 -18.94
C GLU A 318 11.11 -2.71 -18.89
N VAL A 319 10.62 -1.47 -18.90
CA VAL A 319 11.48 -0.29 -18.73
C VAL A 319 12.25 -0.34 -17.41
N LEU A 320 11.69 -0.93 -16.35
CA LEU A 320 12.39 -1.11 -15.07
C LEU A 320 13.55 -2.10 -15.14
N LEU A 321 13.51 -3.05 -16.08
CA LEU A 321 14.57 -4.05 -16.23
C LEU A 321 15.87 -3.39 -16.66
N TYR A 322 15.75 -2.28 -17.41
CA TYR A 322 16.86 -1.49 -17.91
C TYR A 322 17.22 -0.30 -17.02
N ASP A 323 16.50 -0.07 -15.90
CA ASP A 323 16.91 0.94 -14.92
C ASP A 323 18.07 0.37 -14.06
N PRO A 324 19.31 0.85 -14.25
CA PRO A 324 20.49 0.31 -13.56
C PRO A 324 20.46 0.56 -12.05
N LEU A 325 19.58 1.43 -11.59
CA LEU A 325 19.49 1.79 -10.19
C LEU A 325 18.28 1.16 -9.48
N PHE A 326 17.41 0.46 -10.21
CA PHE A 326 16.27 -0.24 -9.62
C PHE A 326 16.74 -1.50 -8.89
N ASP A 327 16.35 -1.70 -7.63
CA ASP A 327 16.68 -2.93 -6.92
C ASP A 327 15.53 -3.95 -7.03
N TRP A 328 15.71 -4.97 -7.89
CA TRP A 328 14.76 -6.09 -8.03
C TRP A 328 14.83 -7.08 -6.87
N THR A 329 15.87 -7.00 -6.05
CA THR A 329 16.10 -7.95 -4.97
C THR A 329 15.61 -7.40 -3.62
N MET A 330 15.12 -8.31 -2.77
CA MET A 330 14.86 -7.94 -1.39
C MET A 330 16.16 -7.95 -0.60
N ASN A 331 16.54 -6.78 -0.09
CA ASN A 331 17.63 -6.70 0.88
C ASN A 331 17.25 -7.51 2.14
N PRO A 332 18.09 -8.49 2.57
CA PRO A 332 17.82 -9.29 3.77
C PRO A 332 17.54 -8.46 5.03
N LEU A 333 18.23 -7.31 5.18
CA LEU A 333 17.98 -6.41 6.30
C LEU A 333 16.57 -5.81 6.22
N LYS A 334 16.16 -5.31 5.03
CA LYS A 334 14.81 -4.79 4.81
C LYS A 334 13.76 -5.88 5.08
N ALA A 335 13.99 -7.11 4.63
CA ALA A 335 13.09 -8.25 4.86
C ALA A 335 12.95 -8.58 6.36
N LEU A 336 14.06 -8.53 7.13
CA LEU A 336 14.00 -8.68 8.58
C LEU A 336 13.24 -7.53 9.23
N TYR A 337 13.52 -6.27 8.86
CA TYR A 337 12.85 -5.09 9.42
C TYR A 337 11.33 -5.12 9.23
N LEU A 338 10.85 -5.53 8.05
CA LEU A 338 9.41 -5.64 7.77
C LEU A 338 8.70 -6.65 8.69
N GLN A 339 9.43 -7.63 9.23
CA GLN A 339 8.89 -8.67 10.10
C GLN A 339 9.47 -8.63 11.52
N GLN A 340 10.15 -7.53 11.89
CA GLN A 340 10.68 -7.35 13.23
C GLN A 340 9.53 -7.20 14.23
N ARG A 341 9.76 -7.72 15.44
CA ARG A 341 8.78 -7.70 16.51
C ARG A 341 8.80 -6.33 17.17
N PRO A 342 7.66 -5.79 17.63
CA PRO A 342 7.62 -4.54 18.41
C PRO A 342 8.51 -4.58 19.67
N GLU A 343 8.79 -5.78 20.20
CA GLU A 343 9.64 -5.99 21.38
C GLU A 343 11.15 -5.80 21.10
N ASP A 344 11.58 -5.90 19.83
CA ASP A 344 13.00 -5.82 19.45
C ASP A 344 13.47 -4.36 19.17
N GLU A 345 12.59 -3.35 19.26
CA GLU A 345 12.98 -1.93 19.06
C GLU A 345 13.99 -1.44 20.11
N ALA A 346 14.05 -2.06 21.29
CA ALA A 346 14.87 -1.62 22.41
C ALA A 346 16.36 -1.99 22.29
N ASP A 347 16.71 -3.04 21.53
CA ASP A 347 18.07 -3.62 21.54
C ASP A 347 19.00 -3.10 20.42
N VAL A 348 18.45 -2.41 19.41
CA VAL A 348 19.20 -2.04 18.17
C VAL A 348 19.88 -0.66 18.27
N GLY A 349 19.75 0.06 19.39
CA GLY A 349 20.49 1.29 19.62
C GLY A 349 22.02 1.12 19.60
N SER A 350 22.52 -0.11 19.73
CA SER A 350 23.95 -0.43 19.87
C SER A 350 24.65 -0.82 18.57
N SER A 351 23.92 -1.27 17.53
CA SER A 351 24.54 -1.85 16.32
C SER A 351 24.64 -0.89 15.12
N LEU A 352 24.13 0.34 15.25
CA LEU A 352 24.13 1.34 14.18
C LEU A 352 25.46 2.08 13.98
N ASN A 353 26.46 1.85 14.84
CA ASN A 353 27.79 2.47 14.73
C ASN A 353 28.86 1.61 14.02
N ALA A 354 28.49 0.46 13.45
CA ALA A 354 29.46 -0.47 12.86
C ALA A 354 29.38 -0.62 11.32
N ALA A 355 28.57 0.19 10.61
CA ALA A 355 28.29 -0.01 9.18
C ALA A 355 28.88 1.06 8.23
N ASP A 356 29.96 1.74 8.62
CA ASP A 356 30.71 2.66 7.75
C ASP A 356 31.92 1.98 7.07
N GLN A 357 31.90 0.65 6.94
CA GLN A 357 32.84 -0.06 6.08
C GLN A 357 32.28 -0.15 4.66
N SER A 358 32.81 0.74 3.82
CA SER A 358 32.76 0.73 2.36
C SER A 358 32.66 -0.67 1.74
N CYS A 359 31.50 -1.02 1.17
CA CYS A 359 31.41 -2.08 0.18
C CYS A 359 31.95 -1.55 -1.17
N SER A 360 33.27 -1.66 -1.37
CA SER A 360 33.87 -1.61 -2.70
C SER A 360 33.44 -2.85 -3.49
N LYS A 361 32.30 -2.76 -4.20
CA LYS A 361 31.77 -3.84 -5.05
C LYS A 361 32.69 -4.08 -6.26
N LYS A 362 33.22 -5.31 -6.37
CA LYS A 362 33.78 -5.85 -7.63
C LYS A 362 32.61 -6.12 -8.59
N ALA A 363 32.57 -5.41 -9.72
CA ALA A 363 31.39 -5.24 -10.57
C ALA A 363 31.11 -6.33 -11.64
N ASN A 364 31.75 -7.51 -11.61
CA ASN A 364 31.63 -8.46 -12.73
C ASN A 364 30.79 -9.72 -12.48
N GLY A 365 30.36 -10.02 -11.24
CA GLY A 365 29.57 -11.22 -10.92
C GLY A 365 28.06 -10.98 -10.72
N ASP A 366 27.67 -9.82 -10.19
CA ASP A 366 26.30 -9.53 -9.75
C ASP A 366 25.34 -9.13 -10.88
N ASN A 367 25.86 -8.67 -12.03
CA ASN A 367 25.00 -8.20 -13.12
C ASN A 367 24.23 -9.36 -13.79
N GLN A 368 24.80 -10.57 -13.82
CA GLN A 368 24.11 -11.74 -14.39
C GLN A 368 22.98 -12.27 -13.50
N THR A 369 23.12 -12.20 -12.18
CA THR A 369 22.08 -12.60 -11.23
C THR A 369 20.94 -11.57 -11.19
N PHE A 370 21.26 -10.29 -11.28
CA PHE A 370 20.28 -9.20 -11.35
C PHE A 370 19.33 -9.34 -12.55
N ASN A 371 19.85 -9.51 -13.76
CA ASN A 371 19.04 -9.67 -14.97
C ASN A 371 18.13 -10.90 -14.89
N LYS A 372 18.60 -12.01 -14.29
CA LYS A 372 17.80 -13.24 -14.12
C LYS A 372 16.60 -13.05 -13.20
N VAL A 373 16.71 -12.24 -12.14
CA VAL A 373 15.58 -11.96 -11.23
C VAL A 373 14.53 -11.12 -11.93
N ALA A 374 14.96 -10.06 -12.63
CA ALA A 374 14.06 -9.20 -13.40
C ALA A 374 13.33 -9.97 -14.52
N GLU A 375 14.06 -10.82 -15.28
CA GLU A 375 13.46 -11.71 -16.28
C GLU A 375 12.43 -12.67 -15.68
N ARG A 376 12.73 -13.26 -14.51
CA ARG A 376 11.78 -14.15 -13.81
C ARG A 376 10.51 -13.42 -13.41
N VAL A 377 10.63 -12.18 -12.91
CA VAL A 377 9.49 -11.35 -12.54
C VAL A 377 8.62 -11.07 -13.76
N LEU A 378 9.21 -10.68 -14.88
CA LEU A 378 8.47 -10.41 -16.12
C LEU A 378 7.77 -11.67 -16.63
N MET A 379 8.46 -12.81 -16.66
CA MET A 379 7.85 -14.09 -17.03
C MET A 379 6.66 -14.40 -16.12
N ARG A 380 6.80 -14.21 -14.81
CA ARG A 380 5.70 -14.46 -13.86
C ARG A 380 4.53 -13.49 -14.07
N LEU A 381 4.79 -12.22 -14.35
CA LEU A 381 3.75 -11.24 -14.64
C LEU A 381 3.02 -11.58 -15.94
N GLN A 382 3.76 -12.02 -16.96
CA GLN A 382 3.21 -12.50 -18.21
C GLN A 382 2.34 -13.75 -18.04
N GLU A 383 2.76 -14.71 -17.21
CA GLU A 383 1.94 -15.87 -16.84
C GLU A 383 0.60 -15.45 -16.22
N LYS A 384 0.63 -14.55 -15.24
CA LYS A 384 -0.58 -14.04 -14.58
C LYS A 384 -1.55 -13.37 -15.57
N LEU A 385 -1.03 -12.56 -16.50
CA LEU A 385 -1.81 -11.88 -17.54
C LEU A 385 -2.33 -12.84 -18.61
N LYS A 386 -1.63 -13.95 -18.88
CA LYS A 386 -2.14 -15.03 -19.75
C LYS A 386 -3.14 -15.95 -19.02
N GLY A 387 -3.21 -15.85 -17.70
CA GLY A 387 -4.08 -16.70 -16.88
C GLY A 387 -3.47 -18.06 -16.54
N VAL A 388 -2.14 -18.16 -16.54
CA VAL A 388 -1.43 -19.40 -16.24
C VAL A 388 -1.13 -19.46 -14.75
N GLU A 389 -1.88 -20.31 -14.03
CA GLU A 389 -1.63 -20.63 -12.62
C GLU A 389 -1.16 -22.08 -12.50
N GLU A 390 0.00 -22.28 -11.86
CA GLU A 390 0.57 -23.61 -11.60
C GLU A 390 0.68 -24.49 -12.87
N GLY A 391 0.93 -23.87 -14.02
CA GLY A 391 1.05 -24.55 -15.32
C GLY A 391 -0.29 -24.80 -16.04
N THR A 392 -1.43 -24.42 -15.45
CA THR A 392 -2.76 -24.55 -16.05
C THR A 392 -3.28 -23.22 -16.57
N VAL A 393 -3.87 -23.22 -17.76
CA VAL A 393 -4.47 -22.02 -18.35
C VAL A 393 -5.92 -21.91 -17.85
N LEU A 394 -6.21 -20.81 -17.16
CA LEU A 394 -7.53 -20.51 -16.61
C LEU A 394 -8.22 -19.39 -17.39
N SER A 395 -9.53 -19.55 -17.58
CA SER A 395 -10.39 -18.45 -18.03
C SER A 395 -10.37 -17.29 -17.02
N VAL A 396 -10.83 -16.11 -17.42
CA VAL A 396 -10.90 -14.95 -16.52
C VAL A 396 -11.72 -15.26 -15.26
N GLY A 397 -12.90 -15.86 -15.42
CA GLY A 397 -13.74 -16.27 -14.28
C GLY A 397 -13.09 -17.35 -13.42
N GLY A 398 -12.41 -18.32 -14.04
CA GLY A 398 -11.67 -19.37 -13.32
C GLY A 398 -10.52 -18.82 -12.48
N GLN A 399 -9.70 -17.94 -13.06
CA GLN A 399 -8.58 -17.31 -12.35
C GLN A 399 -9.10 -16.43 -11.21
N VAL A 400 -10.10 -15.57 -11.45
CA VAL A 400 -10.68 -14.74 -10.37
C VAL A 400 -11.24 -15.61 -9.25
N ASN A 401 -11.94 -16.70 -9.58
CA ASN A 401 -12.45 -17.62 -8.55
C ASN A 401 -11.33 -18.24 -7.71
N LEU A 402 -10.27 -18.72 -8.35
CA LEU A 402 -9.10 -19.28 -7.68
C LEU A 402 -8.46 -18.26 -6.74
N LEU A 403 -8.26 -17.03 -7.19
CA LEU A 403 -7.63 -15.98 -6.39
C LEU A 403 -8.48 -15.59 -5.17
N ILE A 404 -9.79 -15.50 -5.32
CA ILE A 404 -10.71 -15.23 -4.20
C ILE A 404 -10.64 -16.36 -3.16
N GLN A 405 -10.65 -17.62 -3.62
CA GLN A 405 -10.54 -18.78 -2.73
C GLN A 405 -9.20 -18.79 -1.98
N GLN A 406 -8.09 -18.54 -2.68
CA GLN A 406 -6.76 -18.48 -2.05
C GLN A 406 -6.63 -17.35 -1.03
N ALA A 407 -7.21 -16.17 -1.32
CA ALA A 407 -7.16 -15.01 -0.44
C ALA A 407 -8.00 -15.18 0.84
N MET A 408 -9.06 -15.99 0.79
CA MET A 408 -9.96 -16.24 1.91
C MET A 408 -9.68 -17.56 2.66
N ASP A 409 -8.80 -18.41 2.15
CA ASP A 409 -8.51 -19.71 2.76
C ASP A 409 -7.92 -19.54 4.17
N PRO A 410 -8.61 -19.99 5.24
CA PRO A 410 -8.11 -19.87 6.60
C PRO A 410 -6.78 -20.60 6.82
N LYS A 411 -6.46 -21.63 6.01
CA LYS A 411 -5.16 -22.32 6.05
C LYS A 411 -4.02 -21.43 5.55
N ASN A 412 -4.28 -20.59 4.54
CA ASN A 412 -3.30 -19.62 4.07
C ASN A 412 -3.19 -18.48 5.08
N LEU A 413 -4.32 -17.94 5.54
CA LEU A 413 -4.37 -16.82 6.49
C LEU A 413 -3.71 -17.14 7.83
N SER A 414 -3.84 -18.37 8.34
CA SER A 414 -3.23 -18.80 9.61
C SER A 414 -1.70 -18.87 9.55
N ARG A 415 -1.10 -18.85 8.36
CA ARG A 415 0.35 -18.92 8.15
C ARG A 415 1.01 -17.56 8.02
N LEU A 416 0.21 -16.50 7.89
CA LEU A 416 0.72 -15.14 7.72
C LEU A 416 1.41 -14.62 8.98
N PHE A 417 2.28 -13.63 8.78
CA PHE A 417 2.93 -12.91 9.86
C PHE A 417 1.87 -12.23 10.77
N PRO A 418 1.94 -12.36 12.11
CA PRO A 418 0.96 -11.77 13.02
C PRO A 418 0.78 -10.26 12.87
N GLY A 419 1.82 -9.52 12.48
CA GLY A 419 1.73 -8.08 12.19
C GLY A 419 0.85 -7.75 10.99
N TRP A 420 0.63 -8.70 10.08
CA TRP A 420 -0.31 -8.58 8.97
C TRP A 420 -1.78 -8.55 9.45
N LYS A 421 -2.05 -9.05 10.66
CA LYS A 421 -3.38 -9.11 11.32
C LYS A 421 -4.43 -9.78 10.44
N ALA A 422 -4.27 -11.07 10.21
CA ALA A 422 -5.13 -11.84 9.31
C ALA A 422 -6.56 -12.07 9.83
N TRP A 423 -6.78 -11.90 11.13
CA TRP A 423 -8.09 -12.00 11.77
C TRP A 423 -8.97 -10.74 11.60
N VAL A 424 -8.35 -9.64 11.13
CA VAL A 424 -9.00 -8.35 10.83
C VAL A 424 -9.38 -8.31 9.36
#